data_AF-A0A060C6W2-F1
#
_entry.id   AF-A0A060C6W2-F1
#
_cell.length_a   1.000
_cell.length_b   1.000
_cell.length_c   1.000
_cell.angle_alpha   90.00
_cell.angle_beta   90.00
_cell.angle_gamma   90.00
#
_symmetry.space_group_name_H-M   'P 1'
#
loop_
_entity.id
_entity.type
_entity.pdbx_description
1 polymer ?
#
loop_
_entity_poly.entity_id
_entity_poly.type
_entity_poly.pdbx_seq_one_letter_code
_entity_poly.pdbx_strand_id
1 'polypeptide(L)'
;MWMEPGVVGVGSRAATELPETAFLTRHGVRVREQDRYVLDFRDPDARAHVDVAVDRLAHRESATSSSTTTSRRDWAATLEGMDPGAGLLDHVRAQLAWLGDLRQRHPGVVIENCPRGPCVR
;
A
#
# COMPACT_ATOMS: atom_id res chain seq x y z
N MET A 1 5.71 -10.02 13.06
CA MET A 1 6.32 -9.44 11.83
C MET A 1 5.52 -8.20 11.44
N TRP A 2 6.16 -7.19 10.85
CA TRP A 2 5.52 -5.92 10.52
C TRP A 2 5.75 -5.54 9.06
N MET A 3 4.74 -4.97 8.40
CA MET A 3 4.83 -4.40 7.06
C MET A 3 3.92 -3.19 6.84
N GLU A 4 4.33 -2.31 5.92
CA GLU A 4 3.51 -1.23 5.36
C GLU A 4 3.26 -1.52 3.88
N PRO A 5 2.13 -2.16 3.52
CA PRO A 5 1.87 -2.55 2.13
C PRO A 5 1.60 -1.35 1.21
N GLY A 6 1.24 -0.18 1.74
CA GLY A 6 0.85 0.98 0.92
C GLY A 6 1.98 1.88 0.44
N VAL A 7 3.23 1.54 0.72
CA VAL A 7 4.36 2.42 0.42
C VAL A 7 5.58 1.65 -0.05
N VAL A 8 6.43 2.31 -0.85
CA VAL A 8 7.74 1.79 -1.24
C VAL A 8 8.82 2.85 -0.99
N GLY A 9 9.98 2.44 -0.47
CA GLY A 9 11.09 3.37 -0.25
C GLY A 9 11.60 3.97 -1.56
N VAL A 10 11.94 5.27 -1.57
CA VAL A 10 12.40 5.97 -2.78
C VAL A 10 13.68 5.38 -3.40
N GLY A 11 14.51 4.71 -2.58
CA GLY A 11 15.73 4.00 -3.04
C GLY A 11 15.50 2.52 -3.36
N SER A 12 14.27 2.03 -3.31
CA SER A 12 13.97 0.63 -3.62
C SER A 12 13.92 0.39 -5.12
N ARG A 13 14.21 -0.84 -5.54
CA ARG A 13 14.03 -1.27 -6.94
C ARG A 13 12.58 -1.10 -7.42
N ALA A 14 11.60 -1.29 -6.54
CA ALA A 14 10.19 -1.07 -6.83
C ALA A 14 9.89 0.39 -7.20
N ALA A 15 10.62 1.36 -6.64
CA ALA A 15 10.44 2.78 -6.98
C ALA A 15 10.80 3.09 -8.44
N THR A 16 11.64 2.28 -9.08
CA THR A 16 12.05 2.47 -10.48
C THR A 16 11.40 1.49 -11.45
N GLU A 17 10.93 0.34 -10.98
CA GLU A 17 10.36 -0.71 -11.84
C GLU A 17 8.84 -0.68 -11.96
N LEU A 18 8.13 -0.19 -10.94
CA LEU A 18 6.69 -0.06 -11.04
C LEU A 18 6.32 1.07 -12.01
N PRO A 19 5.22 0.92 -12.78
CA PRO A 19 4.77 1.98 -13.68
C PRO A 19 4.35 3.22 -12.89
N GLU A 20 4.37 4.39 -13.53
CA GLU A 20 3.95 5.66 -12.89
C GLU A 20 2.53 5.58 -12.30
N THR A 21 1.64 4.83 -12.96
CA THR A 21 0.24 4.64 -12.52
C THR A 21 0.11 3.83 -11.23
N ALA A 22 1.14 3.06 -10.85
CA ALA A 22 1.18 2.34 -9.58
C ALA A 22 1.37 3.26 -8.37
N PHE A 23 1.61 4.56 -8.59
CA PHE A 23 1.82 5.53 -7.53
C PHE A 23 0.68 6.52 -7.47
N LEU A 24 0.34 6.91 -6.24
CA LEU A 24 -0.49 8.07 -6.01
C LEU A 24 0.26 9.33 -6.46
N THR A 25 -0.39 10.15 -7.29
CA THR A 25 0.16 11.41 -7.79
C THR A 25 -0.61 12.61 -7.29
N ARG A 26 0.01 13.79 -7.31
CA ARG A 26 -0.64 15.09 -7.14
C ARG A 26 0.02 16.06 -8.11
N HIS A 27 -0.79 16.64 -9.01
CA HIS A 27 -0.29 17.47 -10.12
C HIS A 27 0.80 16.78 -10.95
N GLY A 28 0.59 15.50 -11.29
CA GLY A 28 1.54 14.68 -12.04
C GLY A 28 2.81 14.25 -11.28
N VAL A 29 2.96 14.63 -10.00
CA VAL A 29 4.12 14.26 -9.18
C VAL A 29 3.74 13.20 -8.16
N ARG A 30 4.55 12.14 -8.03
CA ARG A 30 4.35 11.09 -7.03
C ARG A 30 4.28 11.68 -5.61
N VAL A 31 3.31 11.23 -4.83
CA VAL A 31 3.21 11.59 -3.41
C VAL A 31 4.31 10.87 -2.65
N ARG A 32 5.13 11.65 -1.92
CA ARG A 32 6.26 11.15 -1.11
C ARG A 32 6.06 11.51 0.35
N GLU A 33 6.14 10.50 1.22
CA GLU A 33 6.09 10.64 2.67
C GLU A 33 7.25 9.93 3.35
N GLN A 34 8.09 10.68 4.07
CA GLN A 34 9.23 10.13 4.83
C GLN A 34 10.07 9.18 3.96
N ASP A 35 10.49 9.66 2.79
CA ASP A 35 11.31 8.90 1.84
C ASP A 35 10.67 7.61 1.32
N ARG A 36 9.34 7.59 1.25
CA ARG A 36 8.58 6.54 0.60
C ARG A 36 7.55 7.12 -0.36
N TYR A 37 7.37 6.49 -1.52
CA TYR A 37 6.25 6.78 -2.41
C TYR A 37 5.03 5.99 -1.98
N VAL A 38 3.85 6.59 -2.12
CA VAL A 38 2.58 5.93 -1.80
C VAL A 38 2.05 5.20 -3.03
N LEU A 39 1.69 3.93 -2.87
CA LEU A 39 1.14 3.11 -3.93
C LEU A 39 -0.34 3.43 -4.16
N ASP A 40 -0.79 3.34 -5.40
CA ASP A 40 -2.20 3.44 -5.76
C ASP A 40 -2.83 2.04 -5.86
N PHE A 41 -3.62 1.64 -4.87
CA PHE A 41 -4.30 0.33 -4.88
C PHE A 41 -5.34 0.16 -5.99
N ARG A 42 -5.69 1.20 -6.74
CA ARG A 42 -6.51 1.07 -7.95
C ARG A 42 -5.76 0.35 -9.06
N ASP A 43 -4.44 0.52 -9.10
CA ASP A 43 -3.55 -0.07 -10.09
C ASP A 43 -3.26 -1.55 -9.78
N PRO A 44 -3.44 -2.47 -10.75
CA PRO A 44 -3.17 -3.89 -10.55
C PRO A 44 -1.68 -4.22 -10.32
N ASP A 45 -0.74 -3.46 -10.89
CA ASP A 45 0.70 -3.70 -10.71
C ASP A 45 1.14 -3.31 -9.29
N ALA A 46 0.55 -2.26 -8.73
CA ALA A 46 0.73 -1.91 -7.32
C ALA A 46 0.27 -3.07 -6.41
N ARG A 47 -0.93 -3.62 -6.65
CA ARG A 47 -1.46 -4.75 -5.87
C ARG A 47 -0.60 -6.01 -6.03
N ALA A 48 -0.20 -6.34 -7.25
CA ALA A 48 0.65 -7.50 -7.53
C ALA A 48 2.01 -7.40 -6.83
N HIS A 49 2.60 -6.21 -6.78
CA HIS A 49 3.84 -5.98 -6.04
C HIS A 49 3.69 -6.31 -4.55
N VAL A 50 2.61 -5.81 -3.94
CA VAL A 50 2.31 -6.06 -2.53
C VAL A 50 1.99 -7.53 -2.29
N ASP A 51 1.26 -8.19 -3.19
CA ASP A 51 0.95 -9.61 -3.11
C ASP A 51 2.20 -10.47 -3.04
N VAL A 52 3.18 -10.23 -3.91
CA VAL A 52 4.46 -10.95 -3.87
C VAL A 52 5.17 -10.77 -2.52
N ALA A 53 5.10 -9.58 -1.93
CA ALA A 53 5.69 -9.34 -0.62
C ALA A 53 4.94 -10.09 0.48
N VAL A 54 3.61 -10.02 0.52
CA VAL A 54 2.81 -10.72 1.53
C VAL A 54 2.92 -12.24 1.41
N ASP A 55 2.85 -12.78 0.20
CA ASP A 55 2.94 -14.23 -0.05
C ASP A 55 4.26 -14.79 0.51
N ARG A 56 5.39 -14.11 0.23
CA ARG A 56 6.70 -14.48 0.79
C ARG A 56 6.73 -14.46 2.31
N LEU A 57 6.01 -13.54 2.93
CA LEU A 57 5.93 -13.39 4.38
C LEU A 57 5.02 -14.47 5.00
N ALA A 58 3.88 -14.75 4.37
CA ALA A 58 2.92 -15.76 4.82
C ALA A 58 3.49 -17.18 4.75
N HIS A 59 4.34 -17.49 3.78
CA HIS A 59 4.99 -18.80 3.65
C HIS A 59 6.13 -19.05 4.64
N ARG A 60 6.54 -18.06 5.45
CA ARG A 60 7.51 -18.27 6.55
C ARG A 60 6.71 -18.60 7.80
N GLU A 61 6.74 -19.87 8.21
CA GLU A 61 5.93 -20.37 9.33
C GLU A 61 6.14 -19.53 10.61
N SER A 62 5.03 -19.10 11.24
CA SER A 62 4.92 -18.18 12.40
C SER A 62 4.74 -16.68 12.09
N ALA A 63 4.09 -16.30 10.99
CA ALA A 63 3.87 -14.90 10.63
C ALA A 63 2.56 -14.31 11.20
N THR A 64 2.62 -13.67 12.37
CA THR A 64 1.69 -12.56 12.68
C THR A 64 2.14 -11.36 11.85
N SER A 65 1.39 -10.93 10.83
CA SER A 65 1.74 -9.77 10.01
C SER A 65 0.83 -8.59 10.35
N SER A 66 1.36 -7.56 10.99
CA SER A 66 0.66 -6.28 11.10
C SER A 66 0.75 -5.53 9.78
N SER A 67 -0.41 -5.14 9.24
CA SER A 67 -0.55 -4.35 8.01
C SER A 67 -0.95 -2.95 8.39
N THR A 68 -0.13 -1.96 8.07
CA THR A 68 -0.51 -0.55 8.24
C THR A 68 -1.32 -0.09 7.03
N THR A 69 -2.59 0.24 7.21
CA THR A 69 -3.36 0.95 6.17
C THR A 69 -3.12 2.44 6.31
N THR A 70 -2.54 3.04 5.25
CA THR A 70 -2.71 4.44 4.82
C THR A 70 -2.28 5.47 5.87
N SER A 71 -1.16 6.17 5.62
CA SER A 71 -0.78 7.26 6.50
C SER A 71 -1.83 8.36 6.39
N ARG A 72 -2.18 8.96 7.52
CA ARG A 72 -3.19 10.03 7.68
C ARG A 72 -2.96 11.29 6.79
N ARG A 73 -1.95 11.31 5.93
CA ARG A 73 -1.54 12.44 5.09
C ARG A 73 -1.83 12.24 3.59
N ASP A 74 -2.43 11.11 3.19
CA ASP A 74 -2.82 10.78 1.81
C ASP A 74 -3.97 11.64 1.22
N TRP A 75 -4.42 12.68 1.91
CA TRP A 75 -5.68 13.39 1.62
C TRP A 75 -5.73 14.22 0.32
N ALA A 76 -4.68 14.19 -0.51
CA ALA A 76 -4.63 15.01 -1.73
C ALA A 76 -4.05 14.29 -2.96
N ALA A 77 -3.96 12.96 -2.95
CA ALA A 77 -3.55 12.21 -4.12
C ALA A 77 -4.71 12.01 -5.12
N THR A 78 -4.50 12.45 -6.36
CA THR A 78 -5.45 12.37 -7.47
C THR A 78 -4.77 11.84 -8.72
N LEU A 79 -5.50 11.03 -9.50
CA LEU A 79 -5.24 10.99 -10.93
C LEU A 79 -5.66 12.34 -11.52
N GLU A 80 -4.90 12.88 -12.47
CA GLU A 80 -5.21 14.16 -13.10
C GLU A 80 -6.66 14.17 -13.62
N GLY A 81 -7.41 15.23 -13.28
CA GLY A 81 -8.79 15.43 -13.73
C GLY A 81 -9.88 14.80 -12.84
N MET A 82 -9.55 14.10 -11.76
CA MET A 82 -10.53 13.58 -10.80
C MET A 82 -10.68 14.49 -9.58
N ASP A 83 -11.89 14.56 -9.02
CA ASP A 83 -12.10 15.19 -7.71
C ASP A 83 -11.22 14.50 -6.64
N PRO A 84 -10.47 15.24 -5.82
CA PRO A 84 -9.62 14.65 -4.80
C PRO A 84 -10.31 13.74 -3.79
N GLY A 85 -11.56 14.03 -3.43
CA GLY A 85 -12.33 13.16 -2.57
C GLY A 85 -12.70 11.84 -3.25
N ALA A 86 -13.08 11.89 -4.53
CA ALA A 86 -13.42 10.69 -5.31
C ALA A 86 -12.20 9.77 -5.52
N GLY A 87 -11.05 10.34 -5.89
CA GLY A 87 -9.82 9.56 -6.11
C GLY A 87 -9.35 8.85 -4.84
N LEU A 88 -9.38 9.54 -3.71
CA LEU A 88 -9.04 8.95 -2.41
C LEU A 88 -10.04 7.86 -1.99
N LEU A 89 -11.34 8.08 -2.21
CA LEU A 89 -12.36 7.10 -1.87
C LEU A 89 -12.19 5.79 -2.66
N ASP A 90 -11.92 5.88 -3.95
CA ASP A 90 -11.71 4.69 -4.79
C ASP A 90 -10.41 3.97 -4.44
N HIS A 91 -9.35 4.71 -4.09
CA HIS A 91 -8.12 4.14 -3.56
C HIS A 91 -8.39 3.34 -2.27
N VAL A 92 -9.09 3.93 -1.30
CA VAL A 92 -9.42 3.25 -0.03
C VAL A 92 -10.30 2.02 -0.27
N ARG A 93 -11.30 2.11 -1.16
CA ARG A 93 -12.13 0.95 -1.54
C ARG A 93 -11.31 -0.17 -2.16
N ALA A 94 -10.38 0.17 -3.06
CA ALA A 94 -9.52 -0.82 -3.69
C ALA A 94 -8.57 -1.48 -2.67
N GLN A 95 -8.05 -0.73 -1.71
CA GLN A 95 -7.24 -1.29 -0.62
C GLN A 95 -8.07 -2.22 0.28
N LEU A 96 -9.32 -1.86 0.62
CA LEU A 96 -10.21 -2.72 1.40
C LEU A 96 -10.60 -4.00 0.66
N ALA A 97 -10.85 -3.91 -0.65
CA ALA A 97 -11.11 -5.09 -1.49
C ALA A 97 -9.89 -6.01 -1.51
N TRP A 98 -8.69 -5.46 -1.74
CA TRP A 98 -7.43 -6.20 -1.70
C TRP A 98 -7.20 -6.90 -0.35
N LEU A 99 -7.48 -6.23 0.79
CA LEU A 99 -7.42 -6.87 2.11
C LEU A 99 -8.41 -8.04 2.24
N GLY A 100 -9.60 -7.92 1.66
CA GLY A 100 -10.59 -9.00 1.58
C GLY A 100 -10.04 -10.21 0.82
N ASP A 101 -9.44 -9.98 -0.35
CA ASP A 101 -8.83 -11.03 -1.18
C ASP A 101 -7.63 -11.68 -0.49
N LEU A 102 -6.82 -10.87 0.20
CA LEU A 102 -5.68 -11.35 0.96
C LEU A 102 -6.10 -12.32 2.08
N ARG A 103 -7.16 -12.00 2.81
CA ARG A 103 -7.71 -12.87 3.86
C ARG A 103 -8.24 -14.19 3.31
N GLN A 104 -8.76 -14.19 2.08
CA GLN A 104 -9.20 -15.42 1.41
C GLN A 104 -8.02 -16.29 0.98
N ARG A 105 -6.95 -15.68 0.46
CA ARG A 105 -5.73 -16.39 0.03
C ARG A 105 -4.91 -16.94 1.19
N HIS A 106 -4.86 -16.21 2.31
CA HIS A 106 -4.06 -16.56 3.49
C HIS A 106 -4.91 -16.63 4.76
N PRO A 107 -5.81 -17.62 4.92
CA PRO A 107 -6.76 -17.68 6.03
C PRO A 107 -6.10 -17.84 7.41
N GLY A 108 -4.84 -18.32 7.46
CA GLY A 108 -4.06 -18.44 8.69
C GLY A 108 -3.33 -17.15 9.11
N VAL A 109 -3.34 -16.11 8.27
CA VAL A 109 -2.66 -14.84 8.55
C VAL A 109 -3.58 -13.92 9.35
N VAL A 110 -3.13 -13.52 10.53
CA VAL A 110 -3.79 -12.50 11.35
C VAL A 110 -3.22 -11.12 10.99
N ILE A 111 -4.10 -10.21 10.58
CA ILE A 111 -3.77 -8.84 10.19
C ILE A 111 -4.21 -7.87 11.28
N GLU A 112 -3.26 -7.13 11.84
CA GLU A 112 -3.51 -6.03 12.78
C GLU A 112 -3.17 -4.69 12.12
N ASN A 113 -4.08 -3.72 12.22
CA ASN A 113 -3.84 -2.37 11.73
C ASN A 113 -3.13 -1.51 12.77
N CYS A 114 -1.94 -1.00 12.43
CA CYS A 114 -1.19 -0.06 13.29
C CYS A 114 -0.91 1.26 12.55
N PRO A 115 -1.69 2.33 12.76
CA PRO A 115 -1.60 3.56 11.96
C PRO A 115 -0.35 4.42 12.21
N ARG A 116 0.58 3.99 13.07
CA ARG A 116 1.82 4.72 13.42
C ARG A 116 3.10 3.98 13.03
N GLY A 117 3.00 2.85 12.34
CA GLY A 117 4.15 1.97 12.10
C GLY A 117 4.62 1.28 13.40
N PRO A 118 5.82 0.65 13.43
CA PRO A 118 6.38 0.15 14.65
C PRO A 118 6.86 1.36 15.46
N CYS A 119 6.43 1.47 16.71
CA CYS A 119 7.08 2.36 17.66
C CYS A 119 8.51 1.85 17.88
N VAL A 120 9.46 2.31 17.06
CA VAL A 120 10.88 2.08 17.30
C VAL A 120 11.26 2.94 18.50
N ARG A 121 11.63 2.30 19.60
CA ARG A 121 12.19 2.97 20.78
C ARG A 121 13.70 3.01 20.68
#